data_AF-A0A3B9NQD5-F1
#
_entry.id   AF-A0A3B9NQD5-F1
#
_cell.length_a   1.000
_cell.length_b   1.000
_cell.length_c   1.000
_cell.angle_alpha   90.00
_cell.angle_beta   90.00
_cell.angle_gamma   90.00
#
_symmetry.space_group_name_H-M   'P 1'
#
loop_
_entity.id
_entity.type
_entity.pdbx_description
1 polymer ?
#
loop_
_entity_poly.entity_id
_entity_poly.type
_entity_poly.pdbx_seq_one_letter_code
_entity_poly.pdbx_strand_id
1 'polypeptide(L)'
;MMIGDWVSFLSGAFLLVMGCLVMMAYRPRRGWWKSAHGTLGAAIFLGFLAAVTNTAYWQVFGQLAVEFFGFMSVVQLRGFGDWMDLVVKGGAGVAGVMHLRALRMQLPEDERAQWRGVEMPWYPARRWCLVKLCAGLKKERDQ
;
A
#
# COMPACT_ATOMS: atom_id res chain seq x y z
N MET A 1 -4.45 -29.76 11.58
CA MET A 1 -3.69 -28.52 11.32
C MET A 1 -2.32 -28.89 10.83
N MET A 2 -1.99 -28.51 9.60
CA MET A 2 -0.69 -28.75 8.99
C MET A 2 0.30 -27.66 9.39
N ILE A 3 1.60 -27.93 9.31
CA ILE A 3 2.64 -26.94 9.64
C ILE A 3 2.55 -25.68 8.76
N GLY A 4 2.06 -25.81 7.52
CA GLY A 4 1.85 -24.70 6.59
C GLY A 4 0.82 -23.68 7.09
N ASP A 5 -0.22 -24.16 7.79
CA ASP A 5 -1.31 -23.35 8.33
C ASP A 5 -0.77 -22.40 9.41
N TRP A 6 0.06 -22.91 10.32
CA TRP A 6 0.71 -22.10 11.36
C TRP A 6 1.71 -21.11 10.81
N VAL A 7 2.50 -21.49 9.80
CA VAL A 7 3.45 -20.58 9.15
C VAL A 7 2.72 -19.45 8.43
N SER A 8 1.61 -19.75 7.74
CA SER A 8 0.80 -18.73 7.08
C SER A 8 0.15 -17.77 8.09
N PHE A 9 -0.37 -18.30 9.20
CA PHE A 9 -0.95 -17.47 10.25
C PHE A 9 0.09 -16.54 10.90
N LEU A 10 1.25 -17.07 11.29
CA LEU A 10 2.29 -16.29 11.97
C LEU A 10 2.91 -15.23 11.06
N SER A 11 3.16 -15.56 9.78
CA SER A 11 3.63 -14.58 8.81
C SER A 11 2.59 -13.50 8.53
N GLY A 12 1.31 -13.86 8.47
CA GLY A 12 0.21 -12.92 8.37
C GLY A 12 0.11 -11.99 9.58
N ALA A 13 0.19 -12.52 10.79
CA ALA A 13 0.16 -11.73 12.03
C ALA A 13 1.32 -10.73 12.09
N PHE A 14 2.53 -11.14 11.74
CA PHE A 14 3.68 -10.24 11.66
C PHE A 14 3.45 -9.11 10.64
N LEU A 15 2.98 -9.45 9.44
CA LEU A 15 2.71 -8.47 8.38
C LEU A 15 1.59 -7.49 8.77
N LEU A 16 0.57 -7.95 9.51
CA LEU A 16 -0.45 -7.07 10.09
C LEU A 16 0.16 -6.05 11.05
N VAL A 17 0.99 -6.49 11.99
CA VAL A 17 1.63 -5.60 12.97
C VAL A 17 2.49 -4.57 12.26
N MET A 18 3.41 -5.02 11.40
CA MET A 18 4.31 -4.13 10.67
C MET A 18 3.56 -3.20 9.73
N GLY A 19 2.55 -3.70 9.02
CA GLY A 19 1.72 -2.89 8.14
C GLY A 19 0.93 -1.82 8.88
N CYS A 20 0.36 -2.14 10.04
CA CYS A 20 -0.30 -1.17 10.91
C CYS A 20 0.66 -0.09 11.41
N LEU A 21 1.88 -0.45 11.82
CA LEU A 21 2.91 0.52 12.20
C LEU A 21 3.25 1.48 11.05
N VAL A 22 3.39 0.96 9.82
CA VAL A 22 3.63 1.79 8.63
C VAL A 22 2.43 2.69 8.36
N MET A 23 1.20 2.17 8.40
CA MET A 23 0.00 2.98 8.23
C MET A 23 -0.13 4.09 9.27
N MET A 24 0.27 3.85 10.52
CA MET A 24 0.31 4.89 11.55
C MET A 24 1.36 5.96 11.24
N ALA A 25 2.56 5.57 10.78
CA ALA A 25 3.61 6.50 10.42
C ALA A 25 3.22 7.40 9.23
N TYR A 26 2.50 6.85 8.25
CA TYR A 26 2.07 7.56 7.03
C TYR A 26 0.58 7.96 7.06
N ARG A 27 -0.02 8.09 8.24
CA ARG A 27 -1.44 8.40 8.39
C ARG A 27 -1.80 9.68 7.63
N PRO A 28 -2.78 9.65 6.71
CA PRO A 28 -3.11 10.81 5.87
C PRO A 28 -3.54 12.01 6.73
N ARG A 29 -2.94 13.17 6.46
CA ARG A 29 -3.33 14.45 7.05
C ARG A 29 -3.96 15.35 5.98
N ARG A 30 -4.73 16.35 6.44
CA ARG A 30 -5.48 17.25 5.55
C ARG A 30 -4.51 17.98 4.60
N GLY A 31 -4.77 17.89 3.29
CA GLY A 31 -4.00 18.61 2.26
C GLY A 31 -2.69 17.93 1.81
N TRP A 32 -2.35 16.74 2.33
CA TRP A 32 -1.14 16.02 1.93
C TRP A 32 -1.06 15.67 0.44
N TRP A 33 -2.19 15.46 -0.23
CA TRP A 33 -2.24 15.21 -1.68
C TRP A 33 -1.80 16.39 -2.56
N LYS A 34 -1.52 17.56 -1.97
CA LYS A 34 -1.06 18.75 -2.71
C LYS A 34 0.46 18.77 -2.93
N SER A 35 1.23 18.10 -2.07
CA SER A 35 2.69 18.01 -2.20
C SER A 35 3.12 16.64 -2.71
N ALA A 36 4.33 16.57 -3.26
CA ALA A 36 4.91 15.31 -3.72
C ALA A 36 5.10 14.32 -2.56
N HIS A 37 5.56 14.79 -1.40
CA HIS A 37 5.80 13.97 -0.21
C HIS A 37 4.50 13.46 0.40
N GLY A 38 3.48 14.31 0.53
CA GLY A 38 2.20 13.87 1.07
C GLY A 38 1.44 12.95 0.09
N THR A 39 1.62 13.12 -1.22
CA THR A 39 1.12 12.17 -2.23
C THR A 39 1.83 10.81 -2.10
N LEU A 40 3.15 10.81 -1.89
CA LEU A 40 3.92 9.58 -1.63
C LEU A 40 3.49 8.91 -0.32
N GLY A 41 3.31 9.67 0.75
CA GLY A 41 2.84 9.15 2.05
C GLY A 41 1.45 8.53 1.94
N ALA A 42 0.54 9.17 1.22
CA ALA A 42 -0.78 8.60 0.94
C ALA A 42 -0.70 7.33 0.07
N ALA A 43 0.21 7.27 -0.91
CA ALA A 43 0.46 6.07 -1.70
C ALA A 43 0.91 4.90 -0.81
N ILE A 44 1.89 5.14 0.08
CA ILE A 44 2.39 4.16 1.04
C ILE A 44 1.26 3.69 1.95
N PHE A 45 0.50 4.62 2.52
CA PHE A 45 -0.63 4.29 3.39
C PHE A 45 -1.65 3.40 2.70
N LEU A 46 -2.08 3.75 1.48
CA LEU A 46 -3.07 2.97 0.72
C LEU A 46 -2.53 1.59 0.31
N GLY A 47 -1.25 1.52 -0.07
CA GLY A 47 -0.61 0.25 -0.42
C GLY A 47 -0.55 -0.70 0.77
N PHE A 48 -0.17 -0.19 1.94
CA PHE A 48 -0.16 -0.99 3.17
C PHE A 48 -1.57 -1.29 3.69
N LEU A 49 -2.52 -0.37 3.57
CA LEU A 49 -3.92 -0.65 3.88
C LEU A 49 -4.44 -1.84 3.06
N ALA A 50 -4.20 -1.83 1.75
CA ALA A 50 -4.56 -2.96 0.88
C ALA A 50 -3.87 -4.25 1.33
N ALA A 51 -2.55 -4.23 1.55
CA ALA A 51 -1.81 -5.42 1.99
C ALA A 51 -2.29 -5.97 3.35
N VAL A 52 -2.50 -5.09 4.33
CA VAL A 52 -3.01 -5.42 5.67
C VAL A 52 -4.41 -6.00 5.59
N THR A 53 -5.32 -5.37 4.83
CA THR A 53 -6.68 -5.87 4.66
C THR A 53 -6.70 -7.25 3.99
N ASN A 54 -5.89 -7.45 2.94
CA ASN A 54 -5.75 -8.75 2.29
C ASN A 54 -5.28 -9.84 3.26
N THR A 55 -4.24 -9.50 4.02
CA THR A 55 -3.58 -10.41 4.96
C THR A 55 -4.51 -10.75 6.12
N ALA A 56 -5.19 -9.75 6.67
CA ALA A 56 -6.17 -9.90 7.72
C ALA A 56 -7.27 -10.87 7.29
N TYR A 57 -7.77 -10.69 6.06
CA TYR A 57 -8.84 -11.50 5.53
C TYR A 57 -8.42 -12.95 5.34
N TRP A 58 -7.34 -13.21 4.60
CA TRP A 58 -6.97 -14.56 4.19
C TRP A 58 -6.19 -15.34 5.25
N GLN A 59 -5.16 -14.73 5.84
CA GLN A 59 -4.16 -15.44 6.65
C GLN A 59 -4.48 -15.43 8.14
N VAL A 60 -5.30 -14.48 8.61
CA VAL A 60 -5.59 -14.34 10.04
C VAL A 60 -7.04 -14.68 10.33
N PHE A 61 -7.99 -13.84 9.91
CA PHE A 61 -9.40 -14.03 10.26
C PHE A 61 -10.07 -15.14 9.47
N GLY A 62 -9.78 -15.28 8.17
CA GLY A 62 -10.34 -16.35 7.34
C GLY A 62 -9.90 -17.73 7.82
N GLN A 63 -8.62 -17.87 8.17
CA GLN A 63 -8.08 -19.10 8.73
C GLN A 63 -8.68 -19.41 10.11
N LEU A 64 -8.81 -18.42 10.99
CA LEU A 64 -9.52 -18.59 12.27
C LEU A 64 -10.98 -19.00 12.07
N ALA A 65 -11.71 -18.36 11.15
CA ALA A 65 -13.13 -18.60 10.92
C ALA A 65 -13.42 -20.02 10.39
N VAL A 66 -12.57 -20.53 9.50
CA VAL A 66 -12.73 -21.86 8.88
C VAL A 66 -12.14 -22.96 9.76
N GLU A 67 -10.90 -22.81 10.22
CA GLU A 67 -10.15 -23.90 10.86
C GLU A 67 -10.37 -23.99 12.37
N PHE A 68 -10.52 -22.85 13.05
CA PHE A 68 -10.61 -22.81 14.51
C PHE A 68 -12.04 -22.75 15.02
N PHE A 69 -12.87 -21.87 14.43
CA PHE A 69 -14.23 -21.66 14.90
C PHE A 69 -15.29 -22.42 14.08
N GLY A 70 -14.97 -22.83 12.85
CA GLY A 70 -15.85 -23.63 11.99
C GLY A 70 -17.20 -22.99 11.63
N PHE A 71 -17.40 -21.69 11.88
CA PHE A 71 -18.67 -21.01 11.59
C PHE A 71 -18.82 -20.61 10.12
N MET A 72 -17.75 -20.74 9.31
CA MET A 72 -17.74 -20.39 7.90
C MET A 72 -17.15 -21.53 7.07
N SER A 73 -17.80 -21.86 5.96
CA SER A 73 -17.24 -22.80 4.97
C SER A 73 -16.19 -22.12 4.09
N VAL A 74 -15.27 -22.92 3.52
CA VAL A 74 -14.26 -22.43 2.55
C VAL A 74 -14.92 -21.73 1.35
N VAL A 75 -16.08 -22.21 0.90
CA VAL A 75 -16.81 -21.62 -0.24
C VAL A 75 -17.33 -20.23 0.10
N GLN A 76 -17.91 -20.05 1.29
CA GLN A 76 -18.36 -18.74 1.75
C GLN A 76 -17.19 -17.78 1.91
N LEU A 77 -16.07 -18.23 2.52
CA LEU A 77 -14.86 -17.43 2.64
C LEU A 77 -14.35 -16.98 1.26
N ARG A 78 -14.34 -17.87 0.26
CA ARG A 78 -13.90 -17.51 -1.09
C ARG A 78 -14.82 -16.51 -1.78
N GLY A 79 -16.14 -16.69 -1.68
CA GLY A 79 -17.09 -15.79 -2.32
C GLY A 79 -16.99 -14.35 -1.81
N PHE A 80 -16.82 -14.16 -0.50
CA PHE A 80 -16.55 -12.82 0.07
C PHE A 80 -15.13 -12.35 -0.24
N GLY A 81 -14.17 -13.27 -0.24
CA GLY A 81 -12.77 -13.02 -0.57
C GLY A 81 -12.58 -12.44 -1.96
N ASP A 82 -13.32 -12.91 -2.97
CA ASP A 82 -13.20 -12.40 -4.34
C ASP A 82 -13.60 -10.92 -4.47
N TRP A 83 -14.66 -10.51 -3.77
CA TRP A 83 -15.08 -9.09 -3.71
C TRP A 83 -14.06 -8.25 -2.94
N MET A 84 -13.57 -8.76 -1.83
CA MET A 84 -12.52 -8.10 -1.05
C MET A 84 -11.24 -7.93 -1.87
N ASP A 85 -10.82 -8.96 -2.58
CA ASP A 85 -9.67 -8.96 -3.48
C ASP A 85 -9.80 -7.87 -4.55
N LEU A 86 -10.98 -7.71 -5.15
CA LEU A 86 -11.24 -6.66 -6.13
C LEU A 86 -11.00 -5.26 -5.53
N VAL A 87 -11.58 -4.99 -4.36
CA VAL A 87 -11.46 -3.70 -3.66
C VAL A 87 -10.01 -3.44 -3.26
N VAL A 88 -9.36 -4.42 -2.65
CA VAL A 88 -7.98 -4.36 -2.19
C VAL A 88 -7.00 -4.16 -3.34
N LYS A 89 -7.14 -4.91 -4.43
CA LYS A 89 -6.31 -4.76 -5.63
C LYS A 89 -6.56 -3.42 -6.32
N GLY A 90 -7.80 -2.95 -6.34
CA GLY A 90 -8.15 -1.60 -6.79
C GLY A 90 -7.42 -0.53 -5.96
N GLY A 91 -7.45 -0.65 -4.63
CA GLY A 91 -6.71 0.22 -3.71
C GLY A 91 -5.20 0.20 -3.93
N ALA A 92 -4.62 -0.99 -4.14
CA ALA A 92 -3.21 -1.14 -4.48
C ALA A 92 -2.87 -0.51 -5.85
N GLY A 93 -3.76 -0.61 -6.82
CA GLY A 93 -3.64 0.07 -8.12
C GLY A 93 -3.62 1.60 -7.97
N VAL A 94 -4.53 2.15 -7.17
CA VAL A 94 -4.56 3.58 -6.84
C VAL A 94 -3.26 4.00 -6.13
N ALA A 95 -2.78 3.22 -5.17
CA ALA A 95 -1.50 3.45 -4.52
C ALA A 95 -0.34 3.49 -5.53
N GLY A 96 -0.30 2.56 -6.49
CA GLY A 96 0.68 2.55 -7.58
C GLY A 96 0.63 3.82 -8.43
N VAL A 97 -0.56 4.26 -8.83
CA VAL A 97 -0.74 5.52 -9.58
C VAL A 97 -0.25 6.72 -8.76
N MET A 98 -0.51 6.74 -7.44
CA MET A 98 -0.05 7.80 -6.56
C MET A 98 1.47 7.81 -6.39
N HIS A 99 2.13 6.65 -6.34
CA HIS A 99 3.60 6.56 -6.36
C HIS A 99 4.18 7.23 -7.61
N LEU A 100 3.63 6.92 -8.78
CA LEU A 100 4.09 7.51 -10.03
C LEU A 100 3.77 9.01 -10.12
N ARG A 101 2.60 9.42 -9.62
CA ARG A 101 2.24 10.83 -9.51
C ARG A 101 3.21 11.60 -8.62
N ALA A 102 3.60 11.05 -7.47
CA ALA A 102 4.55 11.67 -6.55
C ALA A 102 5.93 11.85 -7.21
N LEU A 103 6.39 10.88 -8.00
CA LEU A 103 7.60 11.00 -8.80
C LEU A 103 7.51 12.11 -9.84
N ARG A 104 6.40 12.17 -10.59
CA ARG A 104 6.17 13.21 -11.60
C ARG A 104 6.17 14.62 -11.00
N MET A 105 5.69 14.78 -9.77
CA MET A 105 5.70 16.06 -9.06
C MET A 105 7.12 16.56 -8.73
N GLN A 106 8.15 15.73 -8.83
CA GLN A 106 9.55 16.16 -8.65
C GLN A 106 10.20 16.68 -9.94
N LEU A 107 9.55 16.47 -11.08
CA LEU A 107 10.05 16.99 -12.33
C LEU A 107 9.93 18.53 -12.36
N PRO A 108 10.88 19.21 -13.00
CA PRO A 108 10.72 20.58 -13.47
C PRO A 108 9.39 20.77 -14.24
N GLU A 109 8.82 21.97 -14.23
CA GLU A 109 7.48 22.21 -14.81
C GLU A 109 7.42 21.95 -16.31
N ASP A 110 8.50 22.29 -17.03
CA ASP A 110 8.71 22.05 -18.45
C ASP A 110 8.71 20.55 -18.78
N GLU A 111 9.46 19.75 -18.02
CA GLU A 111 9.48 18.30 -18.21
C GLU A 111 8.17 17.64 -17.77
N ARG A 112 7.52 18.17 -16.73
CA ARG A 112 6.25 17.62 -16.22
C ARG A 112 5.14 17.66 -17.26
N ALA A 113 5.13 18.65 -18.16
CA ALA A 113 4.17 18.74 -19.24
C ALA A 113 4.36 17.65 -20.30
N GLN A 114 5.60 17.19 -20.49
CA GLN A 114 5.96 16.21 -21.51
C GLN A 114 5.76 14.76 -21.05
N TRP A 115 5.91 14.51 -19.74
CA TRP A 115 5.81 13.16 -19.18
C TRP A 115 4.48 12.94 -18.46
N ARG A 116 3.76 11.87 -18.83
CA ARG A 116 2.56 11.43 -18.12
C ARG A 116 2.94 10.66 -16.85
N GLY A 117 2.03 10.65 -15.87
CA GLY A 117 2.25 9.91 -14.61
C GLY A 117 2.55 8.43 -14.86
N VAL A 118 1.81 7.80 -15.78
CA VAL A 118 2.02 6.38 -16.13
C VAL A 118 3.36 6.11 -16.82
N GLU A 119 4.02 7.12 -17.39
CA GLU A 119 5.30 6.97 -18.11
C GLU A 119 6.52 7.10 -17.19
N MET A 120 6.32 7.55 -15.94
CA MET A 120 7.40 7.73 -14.96
C MET A 120 8.28 6.50 -14.70
N PRO A 121 7.83 5.23 -14.84
CA PRO A 121 8.73 4.07 -14.74
C PRO A 121 9.88 4.11 -15.75
N TRP A 122 9.65 4.69 -16.94
CA TRP A 122 10.63 4.76 -18.03
C TRP A 122 11.38 6.09 -18.10
N TYR A 123 11.09 7.03 -17.20
CA TYR A 123 11.78 8.32 -17.17
C TYR A 123 13.30 8.11 -16.89
N PRO A 124 14.21 8.68 -17.72
CA PRO A 124 15.64 8.42 -17.63
C PRO A 124 16.26 8.74 -16.27
N ALA A 125 15.87 9.86 -15.66
CA ALA A 125 16.42 10.32 -14.38
C ALA A 125 15.54 9.95 -13.15
N ARG A 126 14.72 8.90 -13.24
CA ARG A 126 13.78 8.49 -12.16
C ARG A 126 14.42 8.33 -10.78
N ARG A 127 15.66 7.85 -10.72
CA ARG A 127 16.41 7.68 -9.45
C ARG A 127 16.68 9.01 -8.77
N TRP A 128 16.90 10.07 -9.54
CA TRP A 128 17.12 11.40 -8.99
C TRP A 128 15.83 12.00 -8.41
N CYS A 129 14.68 11.77 -9.06
CA CYS A 129 13.36 12.11 -8.51
C CYS A 129 13.11 11.41 -7.16
N LEU A 130 13.49 10.14 -7.03
CA LEU A 130 13.42 9.40 -5.76
C LEU A 130 14.32 10.03 -4.69
N VAL A 131 15.57 10.34 -5.02
CA VAL A 131 16.50 10.98 -4.07
C VAL A 131 15.94 12.32 -3.58
N LYS A 132 15.36 13.13 -4.48
CA LYS A 132 14.70 14.39 -4.11
C LYS A 132 13.51 14.20 -3.17
N LEU A 133 12.64 13.22 -3.44
CA LEU A 133 11.53 12.87 -2.54
C LEU A 133 12.04 12.49 -1.14
N CYS A 134 13.09 11.68 -1.07
CA CYS A 134 13.67 11.27 0.22
C CYS A 134 14.32 12.45 0.95
N ALA A 135 15.02 13.34 0.22
CA ALA A 135 15.66 14.52 0.80
C ALA A 135 14.63 15.54 1.32
N GLY A 136 13.53 15.76 0.59
CA GLY A 136 12.47 16.67 0.99
C GLY A 136 11.68 16.18 2.21
N LEU A 137 11.46 14.87 2.35
CA LEU A 137 10.88 14.27 3.57
C LEU A 137 11.69 14.59 4.83
N LYS A 138 13.02 14.62 4.74
CA LYS A 138 13.88 14.99 5.88
C LYS A 138 13.67 16.46 6.27
N LYS A 139 13.55 17.34 5.28
CA LYS A 139 13.38 18.80 5.49
C LYS A 139 12.01 19.16 6.07
N GLU A 140 10.94 18.49 5.66
CA GLU A 140 9.59 18.70 6.21
C GLU A 140 9.43 18.17 7.66
N ARG A 141 10.30 17.25 8.10
CA ARG A 141 10.31 16.74 9.49
C ARG A 141 11.02 17.69 10.46
N ASP A 142 11.99 18.44 9.95
CA ASP A 142 12.82 19.36 10.75
C ASP A 142 12.19 20.79 10.80
N GLN A 143 10.94 20.94 10.32
CA GLN A 143 10.10 22.15 10.38
C GLN A 143 8.86 21.90 11.24
#